data_AF-A0A402AR95-F1
#
_entry.id   AF-A0A402AR95-F1
#
_cell.length_a   1.000
_cell.length_b   1.000
_cell.length_c   1.000
_cell.angle_alpha   90.00
_cell.angle_beta   90.00
_cell.angle_gamma   90.00
#
_symmetry.space_group_name_H-M   'P 1'
#
loop_
_entity.id
_entity.type
_entity.pdbx_description
1 polymer ?
#
loop_
_entity_poly.entity_id
_entity_poly.type
_entity_poly.pdbx_seq_one_letter_code
_entity_poly.pdbx_strand_id
1 'polypeptide(L)'
;MPNQCVGTAKLYINDKQVGTFKDMCTQLGKFALCGEGLNIGHDGGSPVTNDYPGSSPWAFSGGTIKRVVFDVSGEEYHDFEAEVRAMMSRD
;
A
#
# COMPACT_ATOMS: atom_id res chain seq x y z
N MET A 1 -1.39 24.56 -4.14
CA MET A 1 -1.46 24.78 -5.60
C MET A 1 -2.84 24.31 -6.07
N PRO A 2 -3.56 25.03 -6.95
CA PRO A 2 -4.83 24.53 -7.46
C PRO A 2 -4.52 23.30 -8.34
N ASN A 3 -5.25 22.19 -8.16
CA ASN A 3 -5.15 20.89 -8.88
C ASN A 3 -4.30 19.77 -8.25
N GLN A 4 -3.95 19.81 -6.95
CA GLN A 4 -3.44 18.59 -6.29
C GLN A 4 -4.59 17.62 -5.99
N CYS A 5 -4.43 16.34 -6.37
CA CYS A 5 -5.25 15.26 -5.82
C CYS A 5 -4.85 15.03 -4.36
N VAL A 6 -5.52 15.78 -3.48
CA VAL A 6 -5.41 15.65 -2.03
C VAL A 6 -6.55 14.78 -1.52
N GLY A 7 -6.25 13.84 -0.64
CA GLY A 7 -7.23 12.94 -0.04
C GLY A 7 -6.77 12.42 1.32
N THR A 8 -7.66 11.69 1.99
CA THR A 8 -7.34 11.05 3.28
C THR A 8 -6.82 9.63 3.07
N ALA A 9 -5.62 9.34 3.57
CA ALA A 9 -5.09 8.00 3.69
C ALA A 9 -5.45 7.41 5.07
N LYS A 10 -5.76 6.11 5.10
CA LYS A 10 -5.99 5.32 6.32
C LYS A 10 -5.15 4.04 6.25
N LEU A 11 -4.51 3.69 7.36
CA LEU A 11 -3.75 2.44 7.49
C LEU A 11 -4.47 1.48 8.42
N TYR A 12 -4.64 0.25 7.97
CA TYR A 12 -5.25 -0.84 8.74
C TYR A 12 -4.22 -1.94 8.94
N ILE A 13 -4.16 -2.50 10.15
CA ILE A 13 -3.39 -3.71 10.48
C ILE A 13 -4.35 -4.66 11.19
N ASN A 14 -4.52 -5.87 10.65
CA ASN A 14 -5.51 -6.82 11.14
C ASN A 14 -6.88 -6.15 11.32
N ASP A 15 -7.31 -5.43 10.27
CA ASP A 15 -8.63 -4.79 10.13
C ASP A 15 -8.93 -3.66 11.12
N LYS A 16 -7.96 -3.35 11.98
CA LYS A 16 -8.01 -2.21 12.88
C LYS A 16 -7.34 -1.01 12.23
N GLN A 17 -8.05 0.11 12.14
CA GLN A 17 -7.44 1.38 11.75
C GLN A 17 -6.40 1.80 12.79
N VAL A 18 -5.13 1.91 12.38
CA VAL A 18 -4.00 2.28 13.24
C VAL A 18 -3.42 3.66 12.92
N GLY A 19 -3.82 4.26 11.79
CA GLY A 19 -3.33 5.57 11.39
C GLY A 19 -4.23 6.27 10.38
N THR A 20 -4.16 7.59 10.34
CA THR A 20 -4.82 8.42 9.31
C THR A 20 -3.95 9.62 8.97
N PHE A 21 -3.97 10.01 7.69
CA PHE A 21 -3.33 11.21 7.20
C PHE A 21 -4.30 11.93 6.25
N LYS A 22 -4.79 13.11 6.66
CA LYS A 22 -5.90 13.80 5.97
C LYS A 22 -5.50 14.52 4.69
N ASP A 23 -4.25 14.94 4.61
CA ASP A 23 -3.74 15.80 3.54
C ASP A 23 -2.75 15.04 2.63
N MET A 24 -3.03 13.76 2.35
CA MET A 24 -2.21 12.96 1.44
C MET A 24 -2.30 13.54 0.04
N CYS A 25 -1.18 13.96 -0.51
CA CYS A 25 -1.12 14.38 -1.91
C CYS A 25 -0.51 13.28 -2.77
N THR A 26 -1.20 12.95 -3.86
CA THR A 26 -0.70 12.02 -4.88
C THR A 26 -0.02 12.76 -6.03
N GLN A 27 1.07 12.19 -6.55
CA GLN A 27 1.70 12.62 -7.79
C GLN A 27 1.11 11.82 -8.95
N LEU A 28 0.28 12.45 -9.78
CA LEU A 28 -0.43 11.79 -10.88
C LEU A 28 0.45 11.61 -12.14
N GLY A 29 1.61 12.25 -12.18
CA GLY A 29 2.56 12.15 -13.28
C GLY A 29 3.49 10.94 -13.16
N LYS A 30 3.73 10.24 -14.27
CA LYS A 30 4.74 9.17 -14.34
C LYS A 30 6.13 9.75 -14.03
N PHE A 31 6.69 9.39 -12.87
CA PHE A 31 8.01 9.81 -12.43
C PHE A 31 9.04 8.69 -12.64
N ALA A 32 9.16 8.21 -13.89
CA ALA A 32 10.20 7.26 -14.28
C ALA A 32 10.48 7.39 -15.77
N LEU A 33 11.69 7.85 -16.12
CA LEU A 33 12.19 7.91 -17.50
C LEU A 33 12.38 6.48 -18.06
N CYS A 34 12.93 5.56 -17.26
CA CYS A 34 13.05 4.12 -17.51
C CYS A 34 13.10 3.38 -16.15
N GLY A 35 12.02 2.71 -15.73
CA GLY A 35 11.94 1.92 -14.49
C GLY A 35 11.91 2.79 -13.24
N GLU A 36 10.85 2.79 -12.44
CA GLU A 36 10.30 1.62 -11.80
C GLU A 36 8.80 1.42 -12.05
N GLY A 37 8.40 0.16 -12.10
CA GLY A 37 7.00 -0.25 -12.24
C GLY A 37 6.36 -0.57 -10.90
N LEU A 38 5.30 -1.37 -10.94
CA LEU A 38 4.68 -1.94 -9.75
C LEU A 38 5.52 -3.13 -9.26
N ASN A 39 6.29 -2.95 -8.19
CA ASN A 39 7.10 -4.00 -7.58
C ASN A 39 6.43 -4.52 -6.29
N ILE A 40 6.46 -5.85 -6.08
CA ILE A 40 5.97 -6.49 -4.87
C ILE A 40 7.11 -7.29 -4.23
N GLY A 41 7.45 -6.97 -2.99
CA GLY A 41 8.45 -7.71 -2.22
C GLY A 41 9.90 -7.39 -2.58
N HIS A 42 10.16 -6.32 -3.36
CA HIS A 42 11.50 -5.79 -3.62
C HIS A 42 11.38 -4.35 -4.14
N ASP A 43 12.50 -3.63 -4.17
CA ASP A 43 12.66 -2.32 -4.81
C ASP A 43 13.95 -2.40 -5.66
N GLY A 44 13.83 -2.34 -6.99
CA GLY A 44 14.98 -2.49 -7.87
C GLY A 44 15.73 -1.18 -8.13
N GLY A 45 15.18 -0.06 -7.67
CA GLY A 45 15.51 1.27 -8.13
C GLY A 45 16.61 1.92 -7.32
N SER A 46 16.51 3.23 -7.18
CA SER A 46 17.32 4.00 -6.25
C SER A 46 16.53 4.20 -4.96
N PRO A 47 17.21 4.21 -3.79
CA PRO A 47 16.50 4.36 -2.54
C PRO A 47 15.84 5.76 -2.50
N VAL A 48 14.59 5.83 -2.06
CA VAL A 48 13.86 7.11 -1.94
C VAL A 48 14.42 8.01 -0.83
N THR A 49 15.25 7.45 0.07
CA THR A 49 15.95 8.15 1.14
C THR A 49 17.24 7.41 1.52
N ASN A 50 18.24 8.13 2.05
CA ASN A 50 19.44 7.51 2.63
C ASN A 50 19.15 6.68 3.88
N ASP A 51 18.00 6.88 4.52
CA ASP A 51 17.56 6.08 5.66
C ASP A 51 17.10 4.67 5.25
N TYR A 52 17.07 4.35 3.95
CA TYR A 52 16.64 3.06 3.46
C TYR A 52 17.79 2.03 3.62
N PRO A 53 17.74 1.14 4.63
CA PRO A 53 18.88 0.33 4.99
C PRO A 53 19.09 -0.81 3.98
N GLY A 54 20.33 -1.29 3.84
CA GLY A 54 20.65 -2.42 2.97
C GLY A 54 21.09 -1.99 1.56
N SER A 55 20.93 -2.89 0.59
CA SER A 55 21.33 -2.68 -0.80
C SER A 55 20.25 -3.14 -1.76
N SER A 56 20.17 -2.50 -2.93
CA SER A 56 19.35 -2.95 -4.06
C SER A 56 19.57 -4.46 -4.30
N PRO A 57 18.49 -5.25 -4.52
CA PRO A 57 17.12 -4.83 -4.78
C PRO A 57 16.20 -4.77 -3.54
N TRP A 58 16.72 -4.53 -2.32
CA TRP A 58 15.95 -4.44 -1.07
C TRP A 58 14.82 -5.47 -0.95
N ALA A 59 15.17 -6.75 -1.11
CA ALA A 59 14.19 -7.83 -1.05
C ALA A 59 13.47 -7.85 0.31
N PHE A 60 12.15 -8.03 0.27
CA PHE A 60 11.34 -8.26 1.45
C PHE A 60 11.85 -9.49 2.18
N SER A 61 12.04 -9.36 3.49
CA SER A 61 12.62 -10.40 4.34
C SER A 61 11.83 -10.51 5.65
N GLY A 62 12.00 -11.63 6.36
CA GLY A 62 11.32 -11.87 7.63
C GLY A 62 9.86 -12.33 7.53
N GLY A 63 9.35 -12.60 6.33
CA GLY A 63 7.98 -13.07 6.13
C GLY A 63 7.69 -13.62 4.74
N THR A 64 6.41 -13.84 4.45
CA THR A 64 5.93 -14.27 3.13
C THR A 64 4.74 -13.41 2.71
N ILE A 65 4.81 -12.82 1.53
CA ILE A 65 3.68 -12.12 0.92
C ILE A 65 2.79 -13.16 0.25
N LYS A 66 1.55 -13.34 0.74
CA LYS A 66 0.61 -14.32 0.20
C LYS A 66 -0.26 -13.75 -0.92
N ARG A 67 -0.69 -12.50 -0.78
CA ARG A 67 -1.57 -11.81 -1.72
C ARG A 67 -1.36 -10.30 -1.59
N VAL A 68 -1.36 -9.60 -2.72
CA VAL A 68 -1.49 -8.14 -2.79
C VAL A 68 -2.63 -7.85 -3.75
N VAL A 69 -3.54 -6.97 -3.36
CA VAL A 69 -4.71 -6.57 -4.15
C VAL A 69 -4.67 -5.06 -4.31
N PHE A 70 -4.88 -4.60 -5.54
CA PHE A 70 -5.08 -3.18 -5.86
C PHE A 70 -6.51 -3.02 -6.33
N ASP A 71 -7.33 -2.33 -5.55
CA ASP A 71 -8.68 -1.94 -5.93
C ASP A 71 -8.67 -0.46 -6.31
N VAL A 72 -9.14 -0.17 -7.53
CA VAL A 72 -9.25 1.18 -8.09
C VAL A 72 -10.67 1.51 -8.52
N SER A 73 -11.65 0.69 -8.11
CA SER A 73 -13.07 0.87 -8.43
C SER A 73 -13.66 2.14 -7.82
N GLY A 74 -13.09 2.60 -6.70
CA GLY A 74 -13.61 3.71 -5.91
C GLY A 74 -14.64 3.30 -4.86
N GLU A 75 -14.96 2.00 -4.76
CA GLU A 75 -15.75 1.43 -3.66
C GLU A 75 -14.90 1.43 -2.37
N GLU A 76 -15.55 1.58 -1.21
CA GLU A 76 -14.84 1.45 0.06
C GLU A 76 -14.36 0.01 0.27
N TYR A 77 -13.19 -0.16 0.90
CA TYR A 77 -12.68 -1.48 1.24
C TYR A 77 -13.58 -2.14 2.29
N HIS A 78 -14.17 -3.29 1.94
CA HIS A 78 -14.90 -4.19 2.83
C HIS A 78 -14.11 -5.47 3.04
N ASP A 79 -13.83 -5.83 4.30
CA ASP A 79 -13.15 -7.09 4.61
C ASP A 79 -14.12 -8.27 4.63
N PHE A 80 -14.29 -8.86 3.45
CA PHE A 80 -15.08 -10.07 3.25
C PHE A 80 -14.53 -11.29 4.02
N GLU A 81 -13.21 -11.40 4.25
CA GLU A 81 -12.65 -12.56 4.95
C GLU A 81 -12.98 -12.50 6.46
N ALA A 82 -12.94 -11.32 7.07
CA ALA A 82 -13.40 -11.13 8.44
C ALA A 82 -14.91 -11.35 8.58
N GLU A 83 -15.72 -10.85 7.64
CA GLU A 83 -17.17 -11.11 7.64
C GLU A 83 -17.48 -12.60 7.56
N VAL A 84 -16.82 -13.34 6.67
CA VAL A 84 -17.00 -14.79 6.53
C VAL A 84 -16.53 -15.54 7.77
N ARG A 85 -15.38 -15.17 8.38
CA ARG A 85 -14.94 -15.78 9.65
C ARG A 85 -15.93 -15.53 10.79
N ALA A 86 -16.45 -14.30 10.88
CA ALA A 86 -17.45 -13.96 11.90
C ALA A 86 -18.74 -14.75 11.70
N MET A 87 -19.19 -14.94 10.45
CA MET A 87 -20.35 -15.77 10.13
C MET A 87 -20.13 -17.24 10.51
N MET A 88 -18.97 -17.83 10.16
CA MET A 88 -18.66 -19.22 10.50
C MET A 88 -18.48 -19.49 12.00
N SER A 89 -18.15 -18.47 12.79
CA SER A 89 -18.02 -18.60 14.25
C SER A 89 -19.36 -18.57 15.02
N ARG A 90 -20.47 -18.27 14.32
CA ARG A 90 -21.82 -18.18 14.89
C ARG A 90 -22.67 -19.44 14.69
N ASP A 91 -22.15 -20.42 13.94
CA ASP A 91 -22.68 -21.77 13.77
C ASP A 91 -21.94 -22.77 14.69
#